data_AF-A0A453KT31-F1
#
_entry.id   AF-A0A453KT31-F1
#
_cell.length_a   1.000
_cell.length_b   1.000
_cell.length_c   1.000
_cell.angle_alpha   90.00
_cell.angle_beta   90.00
_cell.angle_gamma   90.00
#
_symmetry.space_group_name_H-M   'P 1'
#
loop_
_entity.id
_entity.type
_entity.pdbx_description
1 polymer ?
#
loop_
_entity_poly.entity_id
_entity_poly.type
_entity_poly.pdbx_seq_one_letter_code
_entity_poly.pdbx_strand_id
1 'polypeptide(L)'
;LHIVDQAIVSVNTRFQQYEGYEKIFGFLFTSDRMRSLDDKSLLAACVNLEGALKSGENKDIDGLELCCELLFLQDSLQKSMGPLYILNFLKKRSLIYPNVVIAYRILLTIPVTVASAERSFSKLKLLKSYLRSTMSQERLNGLATIALENDILEKINYEDLIEDFISRNTRRMFLFGRK
;
A
#
# COMPACT_ATOMS: atom_id res chain seq x y z
N LEU A 1 -5.36 8.78 23.72
CA LEU A 1 -5.29 8.99 22.25
C LEU A 1 -6.18 7.96 21.57
N HIS A 2 -7.13 8.38 20.73
CA HIS A 2 -8.09 7.49 20.08
C HIS A 2 -7.42 6.75 18.91
N ILE A 3 -7.28 5.43 19.01
CA ILE A 3 -6.67 4.59 17.96
C ILE A 3 -7.34 4.85 16.61
N VAL A 4 -8.67 4.96 16.62
CA VAL A 4 -9.48 5.21 15.42
C VAL A 4 -9.18 6.58 14.79
N ASP A 5 -9.00 7.64 15.58
CA ASP A 5 -8.73 8.97 15.04
C ASP A 5 -7.29 9.11 14.53
N GLN A 6 -6.32 8.51 15.23
CA GLN A 6 -4.94 8.40 14.75
C GLN A 6 -4.88 7.65 13.41
N ALA A 7 -5.65 6.58 13.33
CA ALA A 7 -5.74 5.77 12.15
C ALA A 7 -6.34 6.59 10.98
N ILE A 8 -7.44 7.35 11.19
CA ILE A 8 -8.02 8.25 10.17
C ILE A 8 -7.00 9.28 9.67
N VAL A 9 -6.29 9.95 10.58
CA VAL A 9 -5.26 10.94 10.22
C VAL A 9 -4.18 10.28 9.36
N SER A 10 -3.70 9.09 9.74
CA SER A 10 -2.66 8.37 8.99
C SER A 10 -3.06 8.01 7.56
N VAL A 11 -4.35 7.74 7.29
CA VAL A 11 -4.85 7.47 5.93
C VAL A 11 -4.86 8.74 5.11
N ASN A 12 -5.42 9.82 5.65
CA ASN A 12 -5.49 11.08 4.92
C ASN A 12 -4.08 11.55 4.54
N THR A 13 -3.11 11.40 5.45
CA THR A 13 -1.70 11.66 5.16
C THR A 13 -1.18 10.75 4.04
N ARG A 14 -1.47 9.45 4.06
CA ARG A 14 -1.05 8.52 3.00
C ARG A 14 -1.71 8.81 1.65
N PHE A 15 -2.97 9.26 1.63
CA PHE A 15 -3.66 9.65 0.40
C PHE A 15 -3.01 10.90 -0.22
N GLN A 16 -2.70 11.90 0.61
CA GLN A 16 -1.93 13.08 0.16
C GLN A 16 -0.53 12.70 -0.36
N GLN A 17 0.13 11.75 0.31
CA GLN A 17 1.39 11.19 -0.17
C GLN A 17 1.23 10.48 -1.52
N TYR A 18 0.09 9.80 -1.74
CA TYR A 18 -0.22 9.15 -3.01
C TYR A 18 -0.43 10.16 -4.15
N GLU A 19 -1.03 11.32 -3.90
CA GLU A 19 -1.11 12.38 -4.91
C GLU A 19 0.28 12.90 -5.30
N GLY A 20 1.18 13.05 -4.33
CA GLY A 20 2.59 13.37 -4.59
C GLY A 20 3.29 12.27 -5.40
N TYR A 21 3.01 11.02 -5.05
CA TYR A 21 3.53 9.86 -5.75
C TYR A 21 3.06 9.79 -7.21
N GLU A 22 1.78 10.06 -7.48
CA GLU A 22 1.24 10.11 -8.85
C GLU A 22 1.91 11.21 -9.67
N LYS A 23 2.25 12.36 -9.07
CA LYS A 23 2.99 13.43 -9.78
C LYS A 23 4.39 12.99 -10.19
N ILE A 24 5.03 12.15 -9.39
CA ILE A 24 6.41 11.69 -9.61
C ILE A 24 6.44 10.49 -10.57
N PHE A 25 5.61 9.48 -10.32
CA PHE A 25 5.61 8.21 -11.07
C PHE A 25 4.56 8.12 -12.17
N GLY A 26 3.63 9.07 -12.25
CA GLY A 26 2.43 8.95 -13.09
C GLY A 26 2.72 8.71 -14.56
N PHE A 27 3.84 9.23 -15.09
CA PHE A 27 4.26 8.99 -16.46
C PHE A 27 4.55 7.52 -16.78
N LEU A 28 4.87 6.69 -15.77
CA LEU A 28 5.14 5.26 -15.90
C LEU A 28 3.87 4.39 -15.75
N PHE A 29 2.71 4.96 -15.41
CA PHE A 29 1.49 4.20 -15.15
C PHE A 29 0.99 3.44 -16.39
N THR A 30 1.17 4.01 -17.57
CA THR A 30 0.83 3.32 -18.83
C THR A 30 1.87 3.64 -19.89
N SER A 31 2.05 2.71 -20.82
CA SER A 31 2.89 2.94 -22.00
C SER A 31 2.44 4.18 -22.80
N ASP A 32 1.15 4.51 -22.77
CA ASP A 32 0.59 5.63 -23.51
C ASP A 32 0.96 6.98 -22.88
N ARG A 33 0.95 7.09 -21.55
CA ARG A 33 1.40 8.30 -20.84
C ARG A 33 2.87 8.58 -21.08
N MET A 34 3.70 7.54 -21.04
CA MET A 34 5.13 7.64 -21.33
C MET A 34 5.37 8.11 -22.77
N ARG A 35 4.68 7.53 -23.75
CA ARG A 35 4.80 7.89 -25.18
C ARG A 35 4.22 9.24 -25.55
N SER A 36 3.35 9.80 -24.70
CA SER A 36 2.76 11.12 -24.94
C SER A 36 3.70 12.28 -24.63
N LEU A 37 4.80 12.00 -23.92
CA LEU A 37 5.82 12.98 -23.56
C LEU A 37 6.84 13.11 -24.70
N ASP A 38 7.26 14.34 -24.98
CA ASP A 38 8.45 14.60 -25.78
C ASP A 38 9.73 14.25 -25.00
N ASP A 39 10.84 14.07 -25.70
CA ASP A 39 12.12 13.66 -25.10
C ASP A 39 12.61 14.57 -23.97
N LYS A 40 12.38 15.89 -24.07
CA LYS A 40 12.80 16.84 -23.02
C LYS A 40 11.94 16.69 -21.78
N SER A 41 10.62 16.56 -21.97
CA SER A 41 9.68 16.33 -20.88
C SER A 41 9.89 14.98 -20.21
N LEU A 42 10.22 13.94 -20.98
CA LEU A 42 10.55 12.61 -20.46
C LEU A 42 11.82 12.66 -19.61
N LEU A 43 12.86 13.35 -20.09
CA LEU A 43 14.10 13.54 -19.32
C LEU A 43 13.85 14.30 -18.02
N ALA A 44 13.08 15.38 -18.07
CA ALA A 44 12.72 16.14 -16.88
C ALA A 44 11.96 15.27 -15.86
N ALA A 45 11.05 14.41 -16.32
CA ALA A 45 10.34 13.46 -15.46
C ALA A 45 11.29 12.42 -14.83
N CYS A 46 12.26 11.91 -15.58
CA CYS A 46 13.24 10.96 -15.08
C CYS A 46 14.19 11.58 -14.04
N VAL A 47 14.66 12.81 -14.27
CA VAL A 47 15.49 13.55 -13.29
C VAL A 47 14.69 13.90 -12.04
N ASN A 48 13.41 14.26 -12.18
CA ASN A 48 12.53 14.47 -11.03
C ASN A 48 12.36 13.17 -10.22
N LEU A 49 12.21 12.03 -10.89
CA LEU A 49 12.13 10.72 -10.25
C LEU A 49 13.42 10.35 -9.52
N GLU A 50 14.59 10.61 -10.11
CA GLU A 50 15.89 10.46 -9.42
C GLU A 50 15.95 11.31 -8.16
N GLY A 51 15.54 12.58 -8.24
CA GLY A 51 15.49 13.48 -7.09
C GLY A 51 14.58 12.98 -5.98
N ALA A 52 13.42 12.40 -6.33
CA ALA A 52 12.48 11.82 -5.38
C ALA A 52 12.99 10.52 -4.73
N LEU A 53 13.88 9.79 -5.39
CA LEU A 53 14.50 8.55 -4.94
C LEU A 53 15.94 8.73 -4.46
N LYS A 54 16.34 9.97 -4.18
CA LYS A 54 17.65 10.30 -3.64
C LYS A 54 17.57 10.42 -2.12
N SER A 55 18.50 9.77 -1.42
CA SER A 55 18.68 9.89 0.02
C SER A 55 20.14 10.26 0.32
N GLY A 56 20.38 11.53 0.67
CA GLY A 56 21.73 12.06 0.83
C GLY A 56 22.50 12.01 -0.49
N GLU A 57 23.65 11.33 -0.50
CA GLU A 57 24.48 11.13 -1.69
C GLU A 57 24.06 9.89 -2.51
N ASN A 58 23.24 9.00 -1.95
CA ASN A 58 22.82 7.76 -2.61
C ASN A 58 21.56 8.00 -3.44
N LYS A 59 21.55 7.45 -4.66
CA LYS A 59 20.40 7.44 -5.55
C LYS A 59 20.04 6.01 -5.94
N ASP A 60 18.75 5.67 -5.87
CA ASP A 60 18.28 4.33 -6.27
C ASP A 60 18.28 4.13 -7.79
N ILE A 61 18.23 5.23 -8.54
CA ILE A 61 18.22 5.25 -10.01
C ILE A 61 19.04 6.42 -10.54
N ASP A 62 19.52 6.31 -11.78
CA ASP A 62 20.07 7.43 -12.54
C ASP A 62 19.04 7.93 -13.56
N GLY A 63 18.68 9.22 -13.51
CA GLY A 63 17.63 9.80 -14.35
C GLY A 63 18.01 9.90 -15.82
N LEU A 64 19.28 10.06 -16.16
CA LEU A 64 19.76 10.09 -17.54
C LEU A 64 19.72 8.68 -18.14
N GLU A 65 20.26 7.70 -17.42
CA GLU A 65 20.21 6.30 -17.84
C GLU A 65 18.76 5.80 -17.94
N LEU A 66 17.91 6.13 -16.97
CA LEU A 66 16.49 5.81 -17.01
C LEU A 66 15.83 6.36 -18.27
N CYS A 67 16.07 7.62 -18.61
CA CYS A 67 15.50 8.23 -19.81
C CYS A 67 15.93 7.47 -21.08
N CYS A 68 17.22 7.17 -21.20
CA CYS A 68 17.75 6.38 -22.32
C CYS A 68 17.11 4.99 -22.39
N GLU A 69 17.06 4.27 -21.27
CA GLU A 69 16.44 2.95 -21.17
C GLU A 69 14.96 2.99 -21.59
N LEU A 70 14.21 4.00 -21.16
CA LEU A 70 12.81 4.19 -21.53
C LEU A 70 12.63 4.47 -23.02
N LEU A 71 13.49 5.31 -23.62
CA LEU A 71 13.45 5.57 -25.07
C LEU A 71 13.65 4.27 -25.86
N PHE A 72 14.65 3.45 -25.51
CA PHE A 72 14.83 2.14 -26.15
C PHE A 72 13.68 1.16 -25.89
N LEU A 73 13.06 1.24 -24.71
CA LEU A 73 11.94 0.38 -24.35
C LEU A 73 10.67 0.74 -25.15
N GLN A 74 10.44 2.02 -25.46
CA GLN A 74 9.24 2.47 -26.15
C GLN A 74 9.02 1.77 -27.49
N ASP A 75 10.07 1.44 -28.23
CA ASP A 75 9.98 0.72 -29.50
C ASP A 75 9.50 -0.73 -29.35
N SER A 76 9.74 -1.33 -28.18
CA SER A 76 9.42 -2.74 -27.89
C SER A 76 8.06 -2.95 -27.21
N LEU A 77 7.42 -1.88 -26.71
CA LEU A 77 6.15 -1.98 -25.99
C LEU A 77 4.94 -1.98 -26.93
N GLN A 78 3.83 -2.56 -26.49
CA GLN A 78 2.53 -2.40 -27.14
C GLN A 78 1.81 -1.16 -26.57
N LYS A 79 0.79 -0.66 -27.28
CA LYS A 79 -0.07 0.42 -26.76
C LYS A 79 -0.88 -0.09 -25.56
N SER A 80 -1.18 0.79 -24.62
CA SER A 80 -2.01 0.53 -23.44
C SER A 80 -1.55 -0.61 -22.51
N MET A 81 -0.24 -0.86 -22.40
CA MET A 81 0.25 -1.78 -21.37
C MET A 81 0.28 -1.11 -19.99
N GLY A 82 -0.25 -1.83 -19.00
CA GLY A 82 -0.17 -1.46 -17.59
C GLY A 82 1.19 -1.80 -16.96
N PRO A 83 1.48 -1.24 -15.78
CA PRO A 83 2.82 -1.27 -15.19
C PRO A 83 3.26 -2.68 -14.77
N LEU A 84 2.31 -3.53 -14.36
CA LEU A 84 2.57 -4.93 -14.03
C LEU A 84 2.99 -5.75 -15.26
N TYR A 85 2.35 -5.53 -16.41
CA TYR A 85 2.70 -6.20 -17.66
C TYR A 85 4.07 -5.75 -18.14
N ILE A 86 4.36 -4.44 -18.06
CA ILE A 86 5.67 -3.88 -18.39
C ILE A 86 6.76 -4.50 -17.51
N LEU A 87 6.56 -4.57 -16.19
CA LEU A 87 7.55 -5.21 -15.30
C LEU A 87 7.78 -6.69 -15.64
N ASN A 88 6.72 -7.45 -15.92
CA ASN A 88 6.85 -8.85 -16.31
C ASN A 88 7.59 -9.04 -17.63
N PHE A 89 7.38 -8.13 -18.59
CA PHE A 89 8.13 -8.10 -19.84
C PHE A 89 9.62 -7.82 -19.60
N LEU A 90 9.93 -6.86 -18.72
CA LEU A 90 11.29 -6.47 -18.36
C LEU A 90 12.02 -7.51 -17.52
N LYS A 91 11.32 -8.34 -16.76
CA LYS A 91 11.94 -9.37 -15.90
C LYS A 91 12.81 -10.36 -16.69
N LYS A 92 12.48 -10.61 -17.96
CA LYS A 92 13.29 -11.47 -18.86
C LYS A 92 14.51 -10.73 -19.46
N ARG A 93 14.60 -9.42 -19.28
CA ARG A 93 15.59 -8.50 -19.89
C ARG A 93 16.20 -7.56 -18.85
N SER A 94 16.22 -7.96 -17.58
CA SER A 94 16.52 -7.07 -16.46
C SER A 94 17.95 -6.51 -16.48
N LEU A 95 18.88 -7.16 -17.17
CA LEU A 95 20.25 -6.67 -17.36
C LEU A 95 20.33 -5.47 -18.33
N ILE A 96 19.33 -5.31 -19.22
CA ILE A 96 19.34 -4.28 -20.27
C ILE A 96 18.68 -2.99 -19.77
N TYR A 97 17.74 -3.11 -18.83
CA TYR A 97 16.95 -1.99 -18.32
C TYR A 97 16.95 -1.94 -16.78
N PRO A 98 18.14 -1.82 -16.13
CA PRO A 98 18.24 -1.87 -14.68
C PRO A 98 17.45 -0.74 -13.99
N ASN A 99 17.57 0.51 -14.46
CA ASN A 99 16.89 1.65 -13.83
C ASN A 99 15.37 1.56 -14.02
N VAL A 100 14.90 1.15 -15.20
CA VAL A 100 13.48 0.95 -15.47
C VAL A 100 12.90 -0.15 -14.58
N VAL A 101 13.61 -1.27 -14.42
CA VAL A 101 13.15 -2.36 -13.54
C VAL A 101 13.02 -1.89 -12.09
N ILE A 102 13.98 -1.12 -11.58
CA ILE A 102 13.93 -0.56 -10.23
C ILE A 102 12.74 0.40 -10.11
N ALA A 103 12.58 1.33 -11.07
CA ALA A 103 11.47 2.28 -11.09
C ALA A 103 10.11 1.58 -11.09
N TYR A 104 9.91 0.54 -11.92
CA TYR A 104 8.65 -0.21 -11.95
C TYR A 104 8.41 -1.09 -10.72
N ARG A 105 9.47 -1.58 -10.06
CA ARG A 105 9.33 -2.30 -8.78
C ARG A 105 8.87 -1.37 -7.67
N ILE A 106 9.49 -0.19 -7.56
CA ILE A 106 9.05 0.85 -6.62
C ILE A 106 7.63 1.29 -6.99
N LEU A 107 7.34 1.41 -8.29
CA LEU A 107 6.02 1.78 -8.82
C LEU A 107 4.90 0.88 -8.31
N LEU A 108 5.14 -0.43 -8.32
CA LEU A 108 4.11 -1.42 -7.99
C LEU A 108 4.03 -1.73 -6.50
N THR A 109 5.03 -1.33 -5.71
CA THR A 109 5.08 -1.63 -4.28
C THR A 109 4.27 -0.61 -3.46
N ILE A 110 4.40 0.69 -3.78
CA ILE A 110 3.79 1.78 -3.00
C ILE A 110 2.24 1.76 -3.08
N PRO A 111 1.59 1.69 -4.25
CA PRO A 111 0.12 1.66 -4.34
C PRO A 111 -0.52 0.46 -3.63
N VAL A 112 0.16 -0.70 -3.66
CA VAL A 112 -0.31 -1.91 -2.97
C VAL A 112 -0.39 -1.69 -1.46
N THR A 113 0.58 -1.00 -0.86
CA THR A 113 0.53 -0.67 0.56
C THR A 113 -0.58 0.33 0.91
N VAL A 114 -0.83 1.31 0.03
CA VAL A 114 -1.91 2.30 0.22
C VAL A 114 -3.28 1.63 0.12
N ALA A 115 -3.52 0.81 -0.91
CA ALA A 115 -4.77 0.09 -1.09
C ALA A 115 -5.06 -0.90 0.06
N SER A 116 -4.02 -1.58 0.59
CA SER A 116 -4.17 -2.45 1.76
C SER A 116 -4.59 -1.65 2.99
N ALA A 117 -3.99 -0.49 3.22
CA ALA A 117 -4.41 0.40 4.29
C ALA A 117 -5.87 0.83 4.08
N GLU A 118 -6.22 1.39 2.92
CA GLU A 118 -7.60 1.82 2.61
C GLU A 118 -8.64 0.72 2.86
N ARG A 119 -8.36 -0.53 2.48
CA ARG A 119 -9.26 -1.67 2.73
C ARG A 119 -9.48 -1.91 4.22
N SER A 120 -8.42 -1.94 5.03
CA SER A 120 -8.51 -2.08 6.49
C SER A 120 -9.26 -0.90 7.12
N PHE A 121 -9.12 0.29 6.55
CA PHE A 121 -9.80 1.50 7.01
C PHE A 121 -11.27 1.60 6.64
N SER A 122 -11.66 1.08 5.48
CA SER A 122 -13.07 0.97 5.12
C SER A 122 -13.84 0.14 6.16
N LYS A 123 -13.23 -0.96 6.63
CA LYS A 123 -13.77 -1.79 7.73
C LYS A 123 -13.89 -0.98 9.03
N LEU A 124 -12.87 -0.21 9.40
CA LEU A 124 -12.92 0.66 10.59
C LEU A 124 -13.96 1.77 10.49
N LYS A 125 -14.15 2.36 9.32
CA LYS A 125 -15.17 3.40 9.10
C LYS A 125 -16.58 2.81 9.26
N LEU A 126 -16.81 1.60 8.74
CA LEU A 126 -18.06 0.86 8.97
C LEU A 126 -18.28 0.60 10.46
N LEU A 127 -17.24 0.13 11.17
CA LEU A 127 -17.29 -0.11 12.61
C LEU A 127 -17.62 1.17 13.40
N LYS A 128 -16.94 2.29 13.09
CA LYS A 128 -17.18 3.61 13.71
C LYS A 128 -18.60 4.10 13.43
N SER A 129 -19.09 3.95 12.21
CA SER A 129 -20.44 4.42 11.83
C SER A 129 -21.55 3.56 12.45
N TYR A 130 -21.36 2.25 12.53
CA TYR A 130 -22.35 1.30 13.04
C TYR A 130 -22.46 1.31 14.57
N LEU A 131 -21.35 1.48 15.30
CA LEU A 131 -21.32 1.38 16.76
C LEU A 131 -21.46 2.71 17.52
N ARG A 132 -21.44 3.85 16.82
CA ARG A 132 -21.56 5.18 17.42
C ARG A 132 -22.94 5.46 18.05
N SER A 133 -23.95 4.62 17.81
CA SER A 133 -25.26 4.84 18.44
C SER A 133 -25.31 4.51 19.94
N THR A 134 -24.38 3.74 20.54
CA THR A 134 -24.51 3.36 21.98
C THR A 134 -23.24 2.96 22.76
N MET A 135 -22.01 3.03 22.22
CA MET A 135 -20.85 2.31 22.82
C MET A 135 -19.71 3.16 23.42
N SER A 136 -19.05 2.64 24.47
CA SER A 136 -17.88 3.26 25.11
C SER A 136 -16.60 3.16 24.28
N GLN A 137 -15.66 4.09 24.52
CA GLN A 137 -14.40 4.20 23.76
C GLN A 137 -13.49 2.97 23.89
N GLU A 138 -13.39 2.38 25.09
CA GLU A 138 -12.58 1.17 25.31
C GLU A 138 -13.05 0.01 24.44
N ARG A 139 -14.37 -0.22 24.41
CA ARG A 139 -14.95 -1.32 23.65
C ARG A 139 -14.79 -1.06 22.15
N LEU A 140 -14.86 0.20 21.70
CA LEU A 140 -14.66 0.57 20.28
C LEU A 140 -13.22 0.30 19.85
N ASN A 141 -12.24 0.71 20.67
CA ASN A 141 -10.83 0.45 20.40
C ASN A 141 -10.55 -1.06 20.33
N GLY A 142 -11.10 -1.86 21.26
CA GLY A 142 -10.95 -3.31 21.22
C GLY A 142 -11.49 -3.95 19.95
N LEU A 143 -12.70 -3.56 19.52
CA LEU A 143 -13.27 -4.05 18.26
C LEU A 143 -12.50 -3.58 17.02
N ALA A 144 -11.98 -2.34 17.04
CA ALA A 144 -11.14 -1.83 15.98
C ALA A 144 -9.85 -2.65 15.83
N THR A 145 -9.21 -3.01 16.94
CA THR A 145 -8.03 -3.89 16.95
C THR A 145 -8.36 -5.27 16.39
N ILE A 146 -9.48 -5.87 16.79
CA ILE A 146 -9.93 -7.17 16.26
C ILE A 146 -10.18 -7.10 14.75
N ALA A 147 -10.80 -6.02 14.27
CA ALA A 147 -11.09 -5.85 12.84
C ALA A 147 -9.84 -5.61 11.98
N LEU A 148 -8.83 -4.93 12.53
CA LEU A 148 -7.53 -4.70 11.89
C LEU A 148 -6.68 -5.97 11.84
N GLU A 149 -6.62 -6.71 12.95
CA GLU A 149 -5.78 -7.89 13.13
C GLU A 149 -6.53 -9.20 12.86
N ASN A 150 -7.55 -9.15 12.00
CA ASN A 150 -8.38 -10.32 11.71
C ASN A 150 -7.57 -11.51 11.18
N ASP A 151 -6.51 -11.24 10.40
CA ASP A 151 -5.61 -12.27 9.85
C ASP A 151 -4.81 -12.98 10.96
N ILE A 152 -4.56 -12.30 12.08
CA ILE A 152 -3.96 -12.90 13.27
C ILE A 152 -5.03 -13.66 14.06
N LEU A 153 -6.23 -13.11 14.15
CA LEU A 153 -7.37 -13.72 14.85
C LEU A 153 -7.72 -15.10 14.27
N GLU A 154 -7.63 -15.25 12.95
CA GLU A 154 -7.84 -16.55 12.26
C GLU A 154 -6.84 -17.63 12.68
N LYS A 155 -5.69 -17.25 13.27
CA LYS A 155 -4.65 -18.18 13.75
C LYS A 155 -4.76 -18.47 15.24
N ILE A 156 -5.64 -17.77 15.96
CA ILE A 156 -5.83 -17.95 17.40
C ILE A 156 -6.81 -19.10 17.64
N ASN A 157 -6.49 -19.98 18.59
CA ASN A 157 -7.41 -21.03 19.00
C ASN A 157 -8.56 -20.43 19.82
N TYR A 158 -9.76 -20.38 19.22
CA TYR A 158 -10.94 -19.85 19.86
C TYR A 158 -11.34 -20.63 21.11
N GLU A 159 -11.05 -21.94 21.17
CA GLU A 159 -11.42 -22.77 22.32
C GLU A 159 -10.65 -22.36 23.58
N ASP A 160 -9.35 -22.10 23.45
CA ASP A 160 -8.51 -21.65 24.57
C ASP A 160 -8.96 -20.27 25.06
N LEU A 161 -9.35 -19.38 24.13
CA LEU A 161 -9.86 -18.04 24.45
C LEU A 161 -11.20 -18.12 25.20
N ILE A 162 -12.08 -19.01 24.77
CA ILE A 162 -13.38 -19.25 25.42
C ILE A 162 -13.14 -19.79 26.83
N GLU A 163 -12.24 -20.75 26.99
CA GLU A 163 -11.93 -21.36 28.29
C GLU A 163 -11.30 -20.33 29.26
N ASP A 164 -10.39 -19.48 28.79
CA ASP A 164 -9.86 -18.35 29.57
C ASP A 164 -10.96 -17.34 29.95
N PHE A 165 -11.86 -17.01 29.01
CA PHE A 165 -12.97 -16.09 29.30
C PHE A 165 -13.93 -16.62 30.38
N ILE A 166 -14.16 -17.94 30.38
CA ILE A 166 -15.01 -18.65 31.34
C ILE A 166 -14.31 -18.73 32.71
N SER A 167 -13.02 -19.10 32.75
CA SER A 167 -12.24 -19.28 33.99
C SER A 167 -12.12 -18.02 34.84
N ARG A 168 -12.12 -16.85 34.21
CA ARG A 168 -12.00 -15.55 34.90
C ARG A 168 -13.22 -15.12 35.71
N ASN A 169 -14.34 -15.87 35.64
CA ASN A 169 -15.53 -15.52 36.42
C ASN A 169 -16.32 -16.76 36.84
N THR A 170 -16.52 -16.92 38.14
CA THR A 170 -17.23 -18.06 38.73
C THR A 170 -18.67 -18.21 38.22
N ARG A 171 -19.37 -17.09 37.91
CA ARG A 171 -20.69 -17.15 37.27
C ARG A 171 -20.62 -17.64 35.83
N ARG A 172 -19.56 -17.30 35.08
CA ARG A 172 -19.36 -17.80 33.71
C ARG A 172 -18.99 -19.27 33.72
N MET A 173 -18.15 -19.71 34.65
CA MET A 173 -17.84 -21.12 34.86
C MET A 173 -19.11 -21.95 35.09
N PHE A 174 -20.03 -21.44 35.92
CA PHE A 174 -21.30 -22.13 36.17
C PHE A 174 -22.22 -22.18 34.93
N LEU A 175 -22.23 -21.14 34.10
CA LEU A 175 -23.14 -21.02 32.94
C LEU A 175 -22.61 -21.66 31.66
N PHE A 176 -21.30 -21.55 31.41
CA PHE A 176 -20.64 -21.92 30.17
C PHE A 176 -19.56 -22.99 30.36
N GLY A 177 -19.22 -23.37 31.60
CA GLY A 177 -18.27 -24.44 31.87
C GLY A 177 -18.72 -25.73 31.22
N ARG A 178 -17.81 -26.38 30.50
CA ARG A 178 -18.06 -27.69 29.89
C ARG A 178 -18.45 -28.68 31.01
N LYS A 179 -19.57 -29.38 30.81
CA LYS A 179 -19.89 -30.59 31.59
C LYS A 179 -18.93 -31.70 31.23
#